data_AF-A0A7J6RAW9-F1
#
_entry.id   AF-A0A7J6RAW9-F1
#
_cell.length_a   1.000
_cell.length_b   1.000
_cell.length_c   1.000
_cell.angle_alpha   90.00
_cell.angle_beta   90.00
_cell.angle_gamma   90.00
#
_symmetry.space_group_name_H-M   'P 1'
#
loop_
_entity.id
_entity.type
_entity.pdbx_description
1 polymer ?
#
loop_
_entity_poly.entity_id
_entity_poly.type
_entity_poly.pdbx_seq_one_letter_code
_entity_poly.pdbx_strand_id
1 'polypeptide(L)'
;PHLPYSDINLATGEGALLGGYVSLSEANVGLDLRAATMVTGKPVFAEAAANVRALLRTHYNVDAGGLLPVLLPLAPQGMDDFKDIPGNKLGLGARGDSHYEYLLKEWILGGKSVSSLLRSWHSSLYKIYHNFNSHAEVDGVGQDRIAE
;
A
#
# COMPACT_ATOMS: atom_id res chain seq x y z
N PRO A 1 13.95 -12.82 3.65
CA PRO A 1 13.07 -11.81 4.29
C PRO A 1 11.73 -11.82 3.56
N HIS A 2 10.61 -11.62 4.25
CA HIS A 2 9.27 -11.76 3.68
C HIS A 2 8.29 -10.72 4.25
N LEU A 3 7.19 -10.51 3.53
CA LEU A 3 6.03 -9.76 4.01
C LEU A 3 5.28 -10.55 5.11
N PRO A 4 4.45 -9.92 5.94
CA PRO A 4 3.68 -10.64 6.96
C PRO A 4 2.73 -11.65 6.31
N TYR A 5 2.54 -12.79 6.99
CA TYR A 5 1.48 -13.73 6.67
C TYR A 5 0.11 -13.06 6.89
N SER A 6 -0.88 -13.42 6.06
CA SER A 6 -2.27 -12.94 6.19
C SER A 6 -2.96 -13.54 7.41
N ASP A 7 -2.60 -14.78 7.75
CA ASP A 7 -3.23 -15.56 8.81
C ASP A 7 -2.18 -15.96 9.83
N ILE A 8 -2.52 -15.88 11.12
CA ILE A 8 -1.70 -16.39 12.21
C ILE A 8 -2.57 -17.16 13.19
N ASN A 9 -2.14 -18.37 13.54
CA ASN A 9 -2.74 -19.10 14.64
C ASN A 9 -2.20 -18.53 15.95
N LEU A 10 -3.05 -17.87 16.74
CA LEU A 10 -2.63 -17.23 17.99
C LEU A 10 -2.21 -18.22 19.09
N ALA A 11 -2.65 -19.49 19.00
CA ALA A 11 -2.28 -20.52 19.97
C ALA A 11 -0.89 -21.12 19.67
N THR A 12 -0.54 -21.28 18.38
CA THR A 12 0.72 -21.91 17.96
C THR A 12 1.77 -20.91 17.46
N GLY A 13 1.36 -19.70 17.10
CA GLY A 13 2.20 -18.70 16.45
C GLY A 13 2.48 -18.97 14.97
N GLU A 14 1.89 -20.02 14.40
CA GLU A 14 2.14 -20.41 13.01
C GLU A 14 1.45 -19.46 12.03
N GLY A 15 2.23 -18.95 11.07
CA GLY A 15 1.74 -18.12 9.98
C GLY A 15 1.32 -18.95 8.77
N ALA A 16 0.27 -18.52 8.08
CA ALA A 16 -0.22 -19.13 6.85
C ALA A 16 -0.66 -18.08 5.83
N LEU A 17 -0.71 -18.49 4.56
CA LEU A 17 -1.38 -17.74 3.49
C LEU A 17 -2.57 -18.56 3.01
N LEU A 18 -3.69 -18.51 3.72
CA LEU A 18 -4.88 -19.30 3.35
C LEU A 18 -5.43 -18.89 1.98
N GLY A 19 -5.28 -17.62 1.61
CA GLY A 19 -5.60 -17.11 0.28
C GLY A 19 -4.50 -17.33 -0.78
N GLY A 20 -3.30 -17.77 -0.39
CA GLY A 20 -2.16 -17.98 -1.28
C GLY A 20 -1.34 -16.72 -1.63
N TYR A 21 -1.72 -15.55 -1.12
CA TYR A 21 -1.06 -14.28 -1.40
C TYR A 21 -1.19 -13.33 -0.20
N VAL A 22 -0.37 -12.28 -0.22
CA VAL A 22 -0.42 -11.16 0.73
C VAL A 22 -1.21 -10.02 0.09
N SER A 23 -2.17 -9.44 0.82
CA SER A 23 -2.87 -8.23 0.39
C SER A 23 -2.03 -6.99 0.71
N LEU A 24 -1.85 -6.07 -0.25
CA LEU A 24 -1.00 -4.89 -0.07
C LEU A 24 -1.47 -4.01 1.11
N SER A 25 -2.78 -3.78 1.23
CA SER A 25 -3.36 -3.00 2.33
C SER A 25 -3.21 -3.68 3.69
N GLU A 26 -3.31 -5.01 3.74
CA GLU A 26 -3.22 -5.79 4.98
C GLU A 26 -1.77 -5.94 5.46
N ALA A 27 -0.80 -6.02 4.54
CA ALA A 27 0.62 -6.04 4.92
C ALA A 27 1.08 -4.72 5.54
N ASN A 28 0.36 -3.63 5.27
CA ASN A 28 0.77 -2.28 5.60
C ASN A 28 0.29 -1.85 7.00
N VAL A 29 0.68 -2.61 8.02
CA VAL A 29 0.38 -2.37 9.46
C VAL A 29 1.35 -1.40 10.16
N GLY A 30 2.14 -0.65 9.39
CA GLY A 30 3.27 0.10 9.92
C GLY A 30 2.90 1.23 10.87
N LEU A 31 1.74 1.86 10.68
CA LEU A 31 1.23 2.93 11.56
C LEU A 31 1.00 2.42 12.98
N ASP A 32 0.25 1.33 13.13
CA ASP A 32 -0.13 0.73 14.41
C ASP A 32 1.10 0.18 15.14
N LEU A 33 2.00 -0.48 14.42
CA LEU A 33 3.24 -0.99 14.99
C LEU A 33 4.18 0.12 15.48
N ARG A 34 4.30 1.23 14.76
CA ARG A 34 5.07 2.39 15.23
C ARG A 34 4.45 3.00 16.47
N ALA A 35 3.12 3.14 16.49
CA ALA A 35 2.40 3.60 17.67
C ALA A 35 2.63 2.67 18.88
N ALA A 36 2.63 1.35 18.67
CA ALA A 36 2.95 0.37 19.71
C ALA A 36 4.37 0.56 20.26
N THR A 37 5.37 0.83 19.41
CA THR A 37 6.72 1.19 19.88
C THR A 37 6.70 2.48 20.71
N MET A 38 5.97 3.52 20.29
CA MET A 38 5.88 4.79 21.05
C MET A 38 5.27 4.61 22.45
N VAL A 39 4.25 3.74 22.58
CA VAL A 39 3.58 3.49 23.86
C VAL A 39 4.37 2.54 24.76
N THR A 40 4.98 1.51 24.19
CA THR A 40 5.60 0.42 24.97
C THR A 40 7.11 0.57 25.14
N GLY A 41 7.76 1.41 24.35
CA GLY A 41 9.22 1.50 24.25
C GLY A 41 9.89 0.31 23.58
N LYS A 42 9.14 -0.70 23.10
CA LYS A 42 9.71 -1.89 22.48
C LYS A 42 10.01 -1.64 20.99
N PRO A 43 11.27 -1.73 20.54
CA PRO A 43 11.65 -1.39 19.15
C PRO A 43 11.15 -2.41 18.12
N VAL A 44 10.88 -3.65 18.54
CA VAL A 44 10.49 -4.76 17.66
C VAL A 44 9.30 -4.44 16.75
N PHE A 45 8.33 -3.64 17.22
CA PHE A 45 7.17 -3.27 16.41
C PHE A 45 7.57 -2.31 15.26
N ALA A 46 8.30 -1.23 15.58
CA ALA A 46 8.82 -0.31 14.57
C ALA A 46 9.80 -0.98 13.60
N GLU A 47 10.61 -1.94 14.06
CA GLU A 47 11.49 -2.74 13.20
C GLU A 47 10.70 -3.60 12.22
N ALA A 48 9.66 -4.30 12.69
CA ALA A 48 8.76 -5.06 11.82
C ALA A 48 8.09 -4.16 10.76
N ALA A 49 7.61 -2.97 11.15
CA ALA A 49 7.08 -1.98 10.21
C ALA A 49 8.12 -1.51 9.19
N ALA A 50 9.36 -1.27 9.63
CA ALA A 50 10.46 -0.87 8.76
C ALA A 50 10.82 -1.95 7.74
N ASN A 51 10.77 -3.23 8.14
CA ASN A 51 11.06 -4.37 7.28
C ASN A 51 10.06 -4.48 6.12
N VAL A 52 8.76 -4.33 6.40
CA VAL A 52 7.73 -4.31 5.33
C VAL A 52 7.99 -3.17 4.36
N ARG A 53 8.21 -1.96 4.86
CA ARG A 53 8.48 -0.79 4.01
C ARG A 53 9.76 -0.97 3.18
N ALA A 54 10.79 -1.57 3.75
CA ALA A 54 12.04 -1.85 3.05
C ALA A 54 11.83 -2.84 1.90
N LEU A 55 11.11 -3.95 2.14
CA LEU A 55 10.77 -4.92 1.09
C LEU A 55 9.97 -4.28 -0.04
N LEU A 56 8.93 -3.51 0.28
CA LEU A 56 8.14 -2.83 -0.74
C LEU A 56 8.99 -1.86 -1.57
N ARG A 57 9.84 -1.06 -0.91
CA ARG A 57 10.72 -0.10 -1.60
C ARG A 57 11.75 -0.79 -2.50
N THR A 58 12.37 -1.87 -2.02
CA THR A 58 13.39 -2.61 -2.76
C THR A 58 12.83 -3.30 -4.00
N HIS A 59 11.67 -3.96 -3.89
CA HIS A 59 11.16 -4.81 -4.97
C HIS A 59 10.16 -4.12 -5.89
N TYR A 60 9.43 -3.10 -5.43
CA TYR A 60 8.39 -2.43 -6.21
C TYR A 60 8.69 -0.96 -6.53
N ASN A 61 9.90 -0.48 -6.20
CA ASN A 61 10.35 0.88 -6.52
C ASN A 61 9.29 1.96 -6.18
N VAL A 62 8.69 1.88 -4.99
CA VAL A 62 7.52 2.69 -4.59
C VAL A 62 7.74 4.20 -4.81
N ASP A 63 8.98 4.66 -4.61
CA ASP A 63 9.35 6.07 -4.76
C ASP A 63 9.20 6.59 -6.21
N ALA A 64 9.37 5.75 -7.24
CA ALA A 64 9.24 6.16 -8.65
C ALA A 64 8.03 5.51 -9.37
N GLY A 65 7.63 4.31 -8.94
CA GLY A 65 6.53 3.55 -9.51
C GLY A 65 5.16 4.05 -9.09
N GLY A 66 5.02 4.48 -7.83
CA GLY A 66 3.81 5.09 -7.26
C GLY A 66 2.57 4.18 -7.16
N LEU A 67 2.36 3.23 -8.07
CA LEU A 67 1.28 2.25 -8.01
C LEU A 67 1.84 0.85 -7.83
N LEU A 68 1.22 0.08 -6.94
CA LEU A 68 1.64 -1.27 -6.59
C LEU A 68 0.52 -2.27 -6.91
N PRO A 69 0.87 -3.54 -7.17
CA PRO A 69 -0.10 -4.62 -7.26
C PRO A 69 -0.82 -4.82 -5.93
N VAL A 70 -2.13 -5.10 -5.98
CA VAL A 70 -2.94 -5.29 -4.76
C VAL A 70 -2.70 -6.64 -4.10
N LEU A 71 -2.22 -7.64 -4.85
CA LEU A 71 -1.77 -8.93 -4.33
C LEU A 71 -0.25 -9.05 -4.50
N LEU A 72 0.43 -9.53 -3.47
CA LEU A 72 1.88 -9.69 -3.43
C LEU A 72 2.23 -11.14 -3.04
N PRO A 73 3.32 -11.72 -3.55
CA PRO A 73 3.85 -12.95 -3.01
C PRO A 73 4.40 -12.71 -1.60
N LEU A 74 4.50 -13.77 -0.80
CA LEU A 74 5.08 -13.70 0.54
C LEU A 74 6.51 -13.15 0.52
N ALA A 75 7.30 -13.59 -0.46
CA ALA A 75 8.67 -13.15 -0.70
C ALA A 75 8.73 -12.44 -2.06
N PRO A 76 8.59 -11.11 -2.08
CA PRO A 76 8.73 -10.31 -3.29
C PRO A 76 10.06 -10.55 -4.00
N GLN A 77 10.01 -10.67 -5.32
CA GLN A 77 11.20 -10.72 -6.18
C GLN A 77 11.31 -9.47 -7.05
N GLY A 78 10.19 -8.84 -7.40
CA GLY A 78 10.21 -7.58 -8.12
C GLY A 78 8.84 -7.16 -8.63
N MET A 79 8.81 -6.11 -9.46
CA MET A 79 7.56 -5.62 -10.04
C MET A 79 6.85 -6.67 -10.89
N ASP A 80 7.55 -7.64 -11.48
CA ASP A 80 6.92 -8.67 -12.32
C ASP A 80 6.09 -9.70 -11.53
N ASP A 81 6.19 -9.72 -10.19
CA ASP A 81 5.44 -10.64 -9.32
C ASP A 81 3.90 -10.56 -9.53
N PHE A 82 3.38 -9.43 -10.03
CA PHE A 82 1.94 -9.32 -10.30
C PHE A 82 1.46 -10.24 -11.42
N LYS A 83 2.36 -10.61 -12.35
CA LYS A 83 2.03 -11.47 -13.51
C LYS A 83 1.79 -12.91 -13.08
N ASP A 84 2.40 -13.32 -11.98
CA ASP A 84 2.34 -14.70 -11.48
C ASP A 84 1.08 -14.96 -10.63
N ILE A 85 0.34 -13.91 -10.25
CA ILE A 85 -0.88 -14.01 -9.46
C ILE A 85 -2.10 -13.76 -10.37
N PRO A 86 -2.91 -14.78 -10.69
CA PRO A 86 -4.07 -14.63 -11.57
C PRO A 86 -5.06 -13.56 -11.08
N GLY A 87 -5.48 -12.67 -11.98
CA GLY A 87 -6.45 -11.61 -11.68
C GLY A 87 -5.90 -10.45 -10.85
N ASN A 88 -4.59 -10.41 -10.58
CA ASN A 88 -3.96 -9.29 -9.90
C ASN A 88 -3.98 -8.03 -10.76
N LYS A 89 -4.01 -6.87 -10.09
CA LYS A 89 -4.16 -5.56 -10.72
C LYS A 89 -3.51 -4.48 -9.88
N LEU A 90 -3.21 -3.36 -10.52
CA LEU A 90 -2.98 -2.10 -9.82
C LEU A 90 -4.35 -1.52 -9.41
N GLY A 91 -4.50 -1.06 -8.18
CA GLY A 91 -5.80 -0.57 -7.72
C GLY A 91 -5.74 0.25 -6.44
N LEU A 92 -6.70 1.15 -6.31
CA LEU A 92 -6.86 2.07 -5.17
C LEU A 92 -8.03 1.71 -4.26
N GLY A 93 -8.83 0.72 -4.66
CA GLY A 93 -9.95 0.21 -3.86
C GLY A 93 -9.49 -0.92 -2.93
N ALA A 94 -10.40 -1.85 -2.66
CA ALA A 94 -10.13 -2.99 -1.80
C ALA A 94 -8.79 -3.64 -2.11
N ARG A 95 -8.00 -3.87 -1.05
CA ARG A 95 -6.63 -4.43 -1.05
C ARG A 95 -5.51 -3.46 -1.43
N GLY A 96 -5.79 -2.26 -1.92
CA GLY A 96 -4.78 -1.24 -2.27
C GLY A 96 -4.95 0.11 -1.56
N ASP A 97 -6.16 0.46 -1.15
CA ASP A 97 -6.55 1.70 -0.48
C ASP A 97 -5.61 2.19 0.63
N SER A 98 -5.57 1.50 1.77
CA SER A 98 -4.93 1.98 3.00
C SER A 98 -3.40 2.05 2.88
N HIS A 99 -2.81 1.37 1.90
CA HIS A 99 -1.38 1.50 1.61
C HIS A 99 -1.01 2.96 1.33
N TYR A 100 -1.79 3.62 0.46
CA TYR A 100 -1.56 5.00 0.07
C TYR A 100 -1.90 5.97 1.18
N GLU A 101 -2.96 5.69 1.94
CA GLU A 101 -3.35 6.46 3.11
C GLU A 101 -2.25 6.48 4.18
N TYR A 102 -1.68 5.32 4.48
CA TYR A 102 -0.72 5.15 5.56
C TYR A 102 0.66 5.69 5.24
N LEU A 103 1.02 5.83 3.95
CA LEU A 103 2.22 6.59 3.57
C LEU A 103 2.20 8.00 4.17
N LEU A 104 1.08 8.71 4.04
CA LEU A 104 0.94 10.06 4.59
C LEU A 104 0.77 10.03 6.12
N LYS A 105 -0.07 9.14 6.65
CA LYS A 105 -0.31 9.06 8.10
C LYS A 105 0.96 8.72 8.88
N GLU A 106 1.79 7.80 8.39
CA GLU A 106 3.07 7.47 9.02
C GLU A 106 4.05 8.65 8.97
N TRP A 107 4.07 9.42 7.88
CA TRP A 107 4.89 10.62 7.78
C TRP A 107 4.47 11.65 8.84
N ILE A 108 3.17 11.85 9.02
CA ILE A 108 2.63 12.74 10.06
C ILE A 108 2.98 12.22 11.46
N LEU A 109 2.76 10.93 11.73
CA LEU A 109 3.06 10.30 13.02
C LEU A 109 4.54 10.45 13.40
N GLY A 110 5.44 10.30 12.42
CA GLY A 110 6.88 10.47 12.59
C GLY A 110 7.34 11.93 12.67
N GLY A 111 6.43 12.89 12.94
CA GLY A 111 6.76 14.31 13.05
C GLY A 111 7.24 14.92 11.72
N LYS A 112 6.76 14.40 10.59
CA LYS A 112 7.07 14.87 9.23
C LYS A 112 8.54 14.74 8.83
N SER A 113 9.30 13.85 9.49
CA SER A 113 10.75 13.73 9.33
C SER A 113 11.20 12.72 8.26
N VAL A 114 10.36 11.74 7.92
CA VAL A 114 10.75 10.63 7.04
C VAL A 114 10.41 10.96 5.58
N SER A 115 11.33 11.65 4.90
CA SER A 115 11.11 12.17 3.54
C SER A 115 10.76 11.10 2.49
N SER A 116 11.18 9.84 2.68
CA SER A 116 10.81 8.75 1.76
C SER A 116 9.31 8.46 1.75
N LEU A 117 8.62 8.55 2.90
CA LEU A 117 7.18 8.34 2.99
C LEU A 117 6.42 9.40 2.18
N LEU A 118 6.80 10.67 2.33
CA LEU A 118 6.20 11.76 1.58
C LEU A 118 6.48 11.66 0.08
N ARG A 119 7.71 11.26 -0.31
CA ARG A 119 8.07 11.04 -1.73
C ARG A 119 7.24 9.92 -2.36
N SER A 120 7.19 8.76 -1.71
CA SER A 120 6.34 7.63 -2.14
C SER A 120 4.87 8.07 -2.25
N TRP A 121 4.36 8.85 -1.30
CA TRP A 121 2.99 9.37 -1.36
C TRP A 121 2.75 10.32 -2.54
N HIS A 122 3.64 11.29 -2.77
CA HIS A 122 3.56 12.18 -3.94
C HIS A 122 3.64 11.41 -5.27
N SER A 123 4.54 10.44 -5.36
CA SER A 123 4.67 9.57 -6.54
C SER A 123 3.37 8.80 -6.80
N SER A 124 2.78 8.26 -5.73
CA SER A 124 1.48 7.58 -5.78
C SER A 124 0.39 8.52 -6.29
N LEU A 125 0.24 9.71 -5.70
CA LEU A 125 -0.75 10.69 -6.13
C LEU A 125 -0.59 11.12 -7.59
N TYR A 126 0.65 11.35 -8.02
CA TYR A 126 0.94 11.69 -9.41
C TYR A 126 0.42 10.59 -10.34
N LYS A 127 0.73 9.32 -10.05
CA LYS A 127 0.27 8.19 -10.86
C LYS A 127 -1.24 7.98 -10.78
N ILE A 128 -1.84 8.21 -9.63
CA ILE A 128 -3.30 8.16 -9.45
C ILE A 128 -3.97 9.18 -10.36
N TYR A 129 -3.54 10.44 -10.28
CA TYR A 129 -4.10 11.53 -11.07
C TYR A 129 -3.98 11.29 -12.59
N HIS A 130 -2.85 10.73 -13.06
CA HIS A 130 -2.62 10.54 -14.49
C HIS A 130 -3.21 9.24 -15.06
N ASN A 131 -3.45 8.22 -14.22
CA ASN A 131 -3.93 6.90 -14.70
C ASN A 131 -5.39 6.61 -14.34
N PHE A 132 -5.96 7.27 -13.32
CA PHE A 132 -7.33 7.02 -12.85
C PHE A 132 -8.28 8.21 -13.04
N ASN A 133 -7.82 9.34 -13.61
CA ASN A 133 -8.73 10.35 -14.17
C ASN A 133 -9.30 9.86 -15.51
N SER A 134 -10.27 8.94 -15.47
CA SER A 134 -11.23 8.86 -16.55
C SER A 134 -12.29 9.91 -16.29
N HIS A 135 -12.38 10.93 -17.15
CA HIS A 135 -13.57 11.77 -17.19
C HIS A 135 -14.77 10.85 -17.45
N ALA A 136 -15.70 10.77 -16.51
CA ALA A 136 -17.02 10.29 -16.83
C ALA A 136 -17.61 11.34 -17.78
N GLU A 137 -17.79 10.99 -19.06
CA GLU A 137 -18.77 11.72 -19.86
C GLU A 137 -20.09 11.59 -19.12
N VAL A 138 -20.60 12.71 -18.62
CA VAL A 138 -21.93 12.78 -18.05
C VAL A 138 -22.90 12.79 -19.23
N ASP A 139 -23.11 11.63 -19.83
CA ASP A 139 -24.22 11.41 -20.75
C ASP A 139 -25.51 11.45 -19.94
N GLY A 140 -26.14 12.63 -19.93
CA GLY A 140 -27.46 12.85 -19.36
C GLY A 140 -27.44 13.74 -18.13
N VAL A 141 -27.48 15.04 -18.34
CA VAL A 141 -28.48 15.98 -17.78
C VAL A 141 -28.06 17.41 -18.20
N GLY A 142 -28.85 17.99 -19.10
CA GLY A 142 -29.03 19.44 -19.19
C GLY A 142 -27.92 20.28 -19.82
N GLN A 143 -27.72 20.18 -21.13
CA GLN A 143 -27.47 21.39 -21.94
C GLN A 143 -28.63 21.60 -22.90
N ASP A 144 -29.81 21.85 -22.32
CA ASP A 144 -30.83 22.63 -22.99
C ASP A 144 -30.37 24.09 -22.98
N ARG A 145 -30.15 24.62 -24.18
CA ARG A 145 -30.28 26.02 -24.59
C ARG A 145 -29.63 27.08 -23.69
N ILE A 146 -28.59 27.69 -24.24
CA ILE A 146 -28.62 29.13 -24.43
C ILE A 146 -28.01 29.42 -25.80
N ALA A 147 -28.92 29.67 -26.75
CA ALA A 147 -28.62 30.48 -27.91
C ALA A 147 -28.51 31.93 -27.43
N GLU A 148 -27.37 32.56 -27.71
CA GLU A 148 -27.20 33.88 -28.34
C GLU A 148 -25.72 34.11 -28.65
#